data_AF-A0AB33WL44-F1
#
_entry.id   AF-A0AB33WL44-F1
#
_cell.length_a   1.000
_cell.length_b   1.000
_cell.length_c   1.000
_cell.angle_alpha   90.00
_cell.angle_beta   90.00
_cell.angle_gamma   90.00
#
_symmetry.space_group_name_H-M   'P 1'
#
loop_
_entity.id
_entity.type
_entity.pdbx_description
1 polymer ?
#
loop_
_entity_poly.entity_id
_entity_poly.type
_entity_poly.pdbx_seq_one_letter_code
_entity_poly.pdbx_strand_id
1 'polypeptide(L)' 'MAAKTEYVVVDGCLQDGAKVIRQGEVYDPPSKEVADLLVSEGKIARRGQLPKDAQEGGD' A
#
# COMPACT_ATOMS: atom_id res chain seq x y z
N MET A 1 20.78 0.66 -7.13
CA MET A 1 19.47 1.25 -7.51
C MET A 1 18.57 1.14 -6.30
N ALA A 2 18.13 2.26 -5.72
CA ALA A 2 17.29 2.24 -4.52
C ALA A 2 15.91 1.68 -4.90
N ALA A 3 15.58 0.49 -4.38
CA ALA A 3 14.25 -0.07 -4.54
C ALA A 3 13.25 0.89 -3.90
N LYS A 4 12.43 1.56 -4.72
CA LYS A 4 11.25 2.27 -4.22
C LYS A 4 10.39 1.22 -3.53
N THR A 5 10.22 1.36 -2.22
CA THR A 5 9.36 0.47 -1.46
C THR A 5 7.92 0.86 -1.78
N GLU A 6 7.28 0.08 -2.65
CA GLU A 6 5.87 0.29 -2.98
C GLU A 6 4.99 -0.25 -1.84
N TYR A 7 4.01 0.55 -1.43
CA TYR A 7 2.98 0.13 -0.46
C TYR A 7 1.64 -0.05 -1.17
N VAL A 8 0.78 -0.89 -0.63
CA VAL A 8 -0.60 -1.05 -1.08
C VAL A 8 -1.53 -0.90 0.09
N VAL A 9 -2.69 -0.31 -0.14
CA VAL A 9 -3.75 -0.25 0.87
C VAL A 9 -4.31 -1.65 1.05
N VAL A 10 -4.26 -2.17 2.27
CA VAL A 10 -4.79 -3.50 2.60
C VAL A 10 -6.04 -3.44 3.45
N ASP A 11 -6.32 -2.29 4.07
CA ASP A 11 -7.52 -2.07 4.86
C ASP A 11 -8.10 -0.67 4.61
N GLY A 12 -9.39 -0.62 4.27
CA GLY A 12 -10.13 0.63 4.03
C GLY A 12 -9.72 1.41 2.78
N CYS A 13 -9.67 2.73 2.92
CA CYS A 13 -9.19 3.65 1.89
C CYS A 13 -8.35 4.76 2.52
N LEU A 14 -7.35 5.24 1.78
CA LEU A 14 -6.53 6.37 2.16
C LEU A 14 -6.91 7.58 1.33
N GLN A 15 -6.98 8.74 1.98
CA GLN A 15 -7.13 10.00 1.28
C GLN A 15 -5.77 10.70 1.23
N ASP A 16 -5.22 10.82 0.04
CA ASP A 16 -4.01 11.58 -0.25
C ASP A 16 -4.40 12.86 -0.98
N GLY A 17 -4.57 13.94 -0.21
CA GLY A 17 -5.07 15.21 -0.70
C GLY A 17 -6.45 15.08 -1.36
N ALA A 18 -6.48 15.23 -2.69
CA ALA A 18 -7.70 15.10 -3.50
C ALA A 18 -7.94 13.69 -4.07
N LYS A 19 -6.99 12.77 -3.90
CA LYS A 19 -7.10 11.40 -4.38
C LYS A 19 -7.52 10.48 -3.24
N VAL A 20 -8.41 9.54 -3.54
CA VAL A 20 -8.77 8.46 -2.62
C VAL A 20 -8.19 7.17 -3.20
N ILE A 21 -7.23 6.58 -2.49
CA ILE A 21 -6.61 5.29 -2.81
C ILE A 21 -7.41 4.22 -2.08
N ARG A 22 -7.99 3.28 -2.82
CA ARG A 22 -8.79 2.20 -2.24
C ARG A 22 -7.94 0.98 -1.88
N GLN A 23 -8.49 0.09 -1.07
CA GLN A 23 -7.93 -1.24 -0.83
C GLN A 23 -7.54 -1.93 -2.15
N GLY A 24 -6.35 -2.51 -2.18
CA GLY A 24 -5.74 -3.15 -3.35
C GLY A 24 -4.99 -2.19 -4.27
N GLU A 25 -5.15 -0.86 -4.11
CA GLU A 25 -4.39 0.11 -4.88
C GLU A 25 -3.03 0.42 -4.26
N VAL A 26 -2.10 0.81 -5.12
CA VAL A 26 -0.76 1.24 -4.72
C VAL A 26 -0.84 2.62 -4.08
N TYR A 27 -0.29 2.71 -2.88
CA TYR A 27 -0.11 3.96 -2.16
C TYR A 27 1.38 4.30 -2.09
N ASP A 28 1.73 5.51 -2.51
CA ASP A 28 3.06 6.07 -2.37
C ASP A 28 3.03 7.08 -1.22
N PRO A 29 3.46 6.69 -0.01
CA PRO A 29 3.47 7.60 1.13
C PRO A 29 4.44 8.77 0.91
N PRO A 30 4.06 10.00 1.26
CA PRO A 30 4.88 11.20 1.03
C PRO A 30 6.18 11.20 1.86
N SER A 31 6.19 10.49 2.99
CA SER A 31 7.33 10.36 3.90
C SER A 31 7.36 8.99 4.57
N LYS A 32 8.55 8.55 5.00
CA LYS A 32 8.73 7.29 5.73
C LYS A 32 7.92 7.24 7.02
N GLU A 33 7.80 8.35 7.75
CA GLU A 33 7.01 8.42 8.99
C GLU A 33 5.52 8.10 8.74
N VAL A 34 4.95 8.63 7.65
CA VAL A 34 3.56 8.33 7.24
C VAL A 34 3.42 6.86 6.85
N ALA A 35 4.41 6.34 6.11
CA ALA A 35 4.43 4.93 5.76
C ALA A 35 4.43 4.03 7.00
N ASP A 36 5.31 4.32 7.97
CA ASP A 36 5.47 3.52 9.18
C ASP A 36 4.22 3.58 10.06
N LEU A 37 3.60 4.77 10.19
CA LEU A 37 2.34 4.95 10.90
C LEU A 37 1.22 4.09 10.29
N LEU A 38 1.03 4.17 8.97
CA LEU A 38 -0.03 3.45 8.27
C LEU A 38 0.21 1.93 8.23
N VAL A 39 1.47 1.50 8.18
CA VAL A 39 1.85 0.09 8.31
C VAL A 39 1.58 -0.41 9.73
N SER A 40 1.95 0.38 10.74
CA SER A 40 1.72 0.07 12.15
C SER A 40 0.23 0.00 12.48
N GLU A 41 -0.58 0.88 11.88
CA GLU A 41 -2.05 0.80 11.95
C GLU A 41 -2.64 -0.38 11.15
N GLY A 42 -1.87 -1.02 10.27
CA GLY A 42 -2.36 -2.10 9.40
C GLY A 42 -3.20 -1.63 8.21
N LYS A 43 -3.17 -0.33 7.88
CA LYS A 43 -3.89 0.24 6.72
C LYS A 43 -3.20 -0.04 5.39
N ILE A 44 -1.87 -0.05 5.40
CA ILE A 44 -1.06 -0.36 4.21
C ILE A 44 -0.04 -1.46 4.49
N ALA A 45 0.33 -2.20 3.45
CA ALA A 45 1.38 -3.21 3.50
C ALA A 45 2.41 -2.98 2.39
N ARG A 46 3.64 -3.44 2.61
CA ARG A 46 4.68 -3.41 1.56
C ARG A 46 4.32 -4.41 0.46
N ARG A 47 4.23 -3.93 -0.79
CA ARG A 47 3.85 -4.75 -1.97
C ARG A 47 4.78 -5.95 -2.19
N GLY A 48 6.07 -5.79 -1.89
CA GLY A 48 7.07 -6.87 -1.98
C GLY A 48 7.02 -7.90 -0.85
N GLN A 49 6.13 -7.72 0.13
CA GLN A 49 5.95 -8.63 1.28
C GLN A 49 4.55 -9.27 1.29
N LEU A 50 3.70 -8.95 0.30
CA LEU A 50 2.50 -9.74 0.09
C LEU A 50 2.90 -11.15 -0.36
N PRO A 51 2.41 -12.21 0.31
CA PRO A 51 2.52 -13.56 -0.24
C PRO A 51 1.90 -13.54 -1.64
N LYS A 52 2.55 -14.20 -2.59
CA LYS A 52 2.23 -14.20 -4.03
C LYS A 52 0.84 -14.77 -4.39
N ASP A 53 -0.01 -15.05 -3.41
CA ASP A 53 -1.24 -15.82 -3.57
C ASP A 53 -2.50 -14.97 -3.85
N ALA A 54 -2.37 -13.67 -4.17
CA ALA A 54 -3.54 -12.79 -4.43
C ALA A 54 -3.58 -12.17 -5.84
N GLN A 55 -2.87 -12.74 -6.81
CA GLN A 55 -3.06 -12.44 -8.24
C GLN A 55 -3.10 -13.75 -9.06
N GLU A 56 -4.14 -14.56 -8.84
CA GLU A 56 -4.61 -15.47 -9.88
C GLU A 56 -6.13 -15.34 -9.95
N GLY A 57 -6.59 -14.67 -10.99
CA GLY A 57 -7.98 -14.34 -11.25
C GLY A 57 -8.10 -13.71 -12.62
N GLY A 58 -7.43 -14.32 -13.59
CA GLY A 58 -7.69 -14.09 -15.01
C GLY A 58 -8.38 -15.33 -15.55
N ASP A 59 -9.65 -15.19 -15.89
CA ASP A 59 -10.36 -16.07 -16.84
C ASP A 59 -10.58 -15.24 -18.12
#